data_AF-A0A957YXA6-F1
#
_entry.id   AF-A0A957YXA6-F1
#
_cell.length_a   1.000
_cell.length_b   1.000
_cell.length_c   1.000
_cell.angle_alpha   90.00
_cell.angle_beta   90.00
_cell.angle_gamma   90.00
#
_symmetry.space_group_name_H-M   'P 1'
#
loop_
_entity.id
_entity.type
_entity.pdbx_description
1 polymer ?
#
loop_
_entity_poly.entity_id
_entity_poly.type
_entity_poly.pdbx_seq_one_letter_code
_entity_poly.pdbx_strand_id
1 'polypeptide(L)'
;MTEIIGDLIEIAVDVDDEAAEAVSELFNRYNGGSYEEENEAGEAGGGGAVIEVTGVDDFGKPIPEKYRVVVKTYLKPGTRGERVRQQIEEGLWRLSLLYPIPEPQIRTIQEEDWSTAWKKFYKPLRIGRRVVLKPTWEEFQAGANDIVIHLDPGMAFG
;
A
#
# COMPACT_ATOMS: atom_id res chain seq x y z
N MET A 1 -23.39 -1.00 17.71
CA MET A 1 -22.05 -1.58 17.87
C MET A 1 -21.13 -0.71 17.06
N THR A 2 -20.25 0.02 17.72
CA THR A 2 -19.27 0.89 17.05
C THR A 2 -18.20 -0.05 16.50
N GLU A 3 -18.07 -0.15 15.17
CA GLU A 3 -16.91 -0.78 14.55
C GLU A 3 -15.67 -0.09 15.13
N ILE A 4 -14.85 -0.87 15.83
CA ILE A 4 -13.53 -0.41 16.22
C ILE A 4 -12.74 -0.43 14.91
N ILE A 5 -12.63 0.74 14.27
CA ILE A 5 -11.62 1.01 13.25
C ILE A 5 -10.28 0.82 13.95
N GLY A 6 -9.76 -0.40 13.90
CA GLY A 6 -8.50 -0.74 14.52
C GLY A 6 -7.37 -0.46 13.54
N ASP A 7 -6.23 -0.03 14.07
CA ASP A 7 -5.05 0.20 13.25
C ASP A 7 -4.59 -1.09 12.53
N LEU A 8 -4.32 -0.98 11.23
CA LEU A 8 -3.79 -2.07 10.41
C LEU A 8 -2.37 -2.42 10.83
N ILE A 9 -1.96 -3.67 10.63
CA ILE A 9 -0.57 -4.10 10.78
C ILE A 9 0.03 -4.27 9.38
N GLU A 10 1.03 -3.45 9.03
CA GLU A 10 1.86 -3.68 7.85
C GLU A 10 3.04 -4.58 8.21
N ILE A 11 3.28 -5.59 7.39
CA ILE A 11 4.51 -6.38 7.37
C ILE A 11 5.22 -6.08 6.04
N ALA A 12 6.49 -5.68 6.08
CA ALA A 12 7.30 -5.35 4.92
C ALA A 12 8.65 -6.05 4.95
N VAL A 13 9.09 -6.61 3.82
CA VAL A 13 10.39 -7.27 3.69
C VAL A 13 11.12 -6.69 2.48
N ASP A 14 12.31 -6.14 2.72
CA ASP A 14 13.22 -5.64 1.66
C ASP A 14 14.02 -6.83 1.14
N VAL A 15 13.80 -7.18 -0.13
CA VAL A 15 14.33 -8.40 -0.76
C VAL A 15 14.92 -8.06 -2.13
N ASP A 16 15.62 -9.03 -2.71
CA ASP A 16 15.98 -8.98 -4.13
C ASP A 16 14.82 -9.51 -5.02
N ASP A 17 15.03 -9.43 -6.33
CA ASP A 17 14.05 -9.87 -7.32
C ASP A 17 13.76 -11.37 -7.20
N GLU A 18 14.76 -12.18 -6.84
CA GLU A 18 14.64 -13.63 -6.70
C GLU A 18 13.74 -14.02 -5.51
N ALA A 19 13.92 -13.39 -4.36
CA ALA A 19 13.14 -13.67 -3.16
C ALA A 19 11.73 -13.06 -3.19
N ALA A 20 11.51 -12.01 -3.99
CA ALA A 20 10.23 -11.31 -4.06
C ALA A 20 9.04 -12.23 -4.34
N GLU A 21 9.19 -13.18 -5.26
CA GLU A 21 8.12 -14.11 -5.62
C GLU A 21 7.79 -15.07 -4.46
N ALA A 22 8.80 -15.60 -3.77
CA ALA A 22 8.60 -16.52 -2.66
C ALA A 22 7.94 -15.83 -1.46
N VAL A 23 8.35 -14.59 -1.16
CA VAL A 23 7.73 -13.79 -0.09
C VAL A 23 6.30 -13.37 -0.47
N SER A 24 6.07 -12.99 -1.74
CA SER A 24 4.74 -12.64 -2.25
C SER A 24 3.77 -13.83 -2.14
N GLU A 25 4.19 -15.01 -2.59
CA GLU A 25 3.39 -16.24 -2.47
C GLU A 25 3.13 -16.60 -1.00
N LEU A 26 4.11 -16.43 -0.11
CA LEU A 26 3.90 -16.63 1.33
C LEU A 26 2.81 -15.70 1.88
N PHE A 27 2.86 -14.42 1.52
CA PHE A 27 1.87 -13.43 1.96
C PHE A 27 0.49 -13.72 1.36
N ASN A 28 0.41 -14.07 0.08
CA ASN A 28 -0.83 -14.47 -0.58
C ASN A 28 -1.42 -15.77 0.00
N ARG A 29 -0.58 -16.70 0.45
CA ARG A 29 -1.05 -17.94 1.07
C ARG A 29 -1.80 -17.71 2.37
N TYR A 30 -1.30 -16.82 3.22
CA TYR A 30 -1.85 -16.61 4.56
C TYR A 30 -2.79 -15.41 4.66
N ASN A 31 -2.57 -14.39 3.83
CA ASN A 31 -3.38 -13.19 3.79
C ASN A 31 -4.01 -12.92 2.41
N GLY A 32 -3.93 -13.82 1.44
CA GLY A 32 -4.72 -13.74 0.20
C GLY A 32 -6.10 -14.37 0.36
N GLY A 33 -7.09 -13.86 -0.35
CA GLY A 33 -8.46 -14.38 -0.35
C GLY A 33 -9.45 -13.44 -1.06
N SER A 34 -10.52 -13.99 -1.62
CA SER A 34 -11.55 -13.21 -2.32
C SER A 34 -12.40 -12.39 -1.34
N TYR A 35 -12.99 -11.30 -1.82
CA TYR A 35 -13.97 -10.48 -1.08
C TYR A 35 -15.28 -11.23 -0.77
N GLU A 36 -15.45 -12.47 -1.26
CA GLU A 36 -16.71 -13.21 -1.30
C GLU A 36 -16.75 -14.42 -0.36
N GLU A 37 -15.64 -14.79 0.28
CA GLU A 37 -15.65 -15.84 1.30
C GLU A 37 -16.16 -15.27 2.64
N GLU A 38 -17.47 -15.42 2.89
CA GLU A 38 -18.03 -15.42 4.24
C GLU A 38 -17.47 -16.62 5.02
N ASN A 39 -16.27 -16.47 5.56
CA ASN A 39 -15.81 -17.32 6.65
C ASN A 39 -16.60 -16.93 7.91
N GLU A 40 -16.89 -17.89 8.81
CA GLU A 40 -17.81 -17.80 9.97
C GLU A 40 -17.60 -16.60 10.94
N ALA A 41 -16.60 -15.75 10.71
CA ALA A 41 -16.29 -14.53 11.44
C ALA A 41 -16.73 -13.21 10.74
N GLY A 42 -17.28 -13.23 9.52
CA GLY A 42 -17.92 -12.06 8.90
C GLY A 42 -16.99 -10.89 8.51
N GLU A 43 -15.69 -11.12 8.30
CA GLU A 43 -14.75 -10.07 7.88
C GLU A 43 -14.20 -10.32 6.47
N ALA A 44 -14.53 -9.42 5.54
CA ALA A 44 -14.12 -9.46 4.15
C ALA A 44 -12.58 -9.57 3.95
N GLY A 45 -12.18 -10.44 3.02
CA GLY A 45 -11.05 -10.35 2.09
C GLY A 45 -9.66 -10.12 2.67
N GLY A 46 -8.76 -11.10 2.51
CA GLY A 46 -7.35 -10.93 2.83
C GLY A 46 -6.67 -9.85 1.97
N GLY A 47 -5.73 -9.09 2.54
CA GLY A 47 -5.06 -7.96 1.88
C GLY A 47 -4.04 -8.33 0.80
N GLY A 48 -3.67 -9.62 0.70
CA GLY A 48 -2.72 -10.14 -0.29
C GLY A 48 -1.30 -9.55 -0.17
N ALA A 49 -0.47 -9.84 -1.16
CA ALA A 49 0.88 -9.29 -1.29
C ALA A 49 0.89 -8.06 -2.21
N VAL A 50 1.69 -7.06 -1.85
CA VAL A 50 2.01 -5.89 -2.68
C VAL A 50 3.52 -5.89 -2.89
N ILE A 51 3.95 -5.84 -4.16
CA ILE A 51 5.36 -5.69 -4.51
C ILE A 51 5.60 -4.22 -4.87
N GLU A 52 6.41 -3.54 -4.08
CA GLU A 52 6.84 -2.17 -4.33
C GLU A 52 8.27 -2.17 -4.88
N VAL A 53 8.41 -1.76 -6.13
CA VAL A 53 9.71 -1.59 -6.79
C VAL A 53 10.03 -0.10 -6.87
N THR A 54 11.15 0.32 -6.29
CA THR A 54 11.60 1.72 -6.30
C THR A 54 13.01 1.82 -6.88
N GLY A 55 13.41 3.04 -7.26
CA GLY A 55 14.73 3.29 -7.82
C GLY A 55 14.92 2.74 -9.23
N VAL A 56 13.89 2.86 -10.07
CA VAL A 56 13.96 2.61 -11.51
C VAL A 56 13.93 3.92 -12.30
N ASP A 57 14.49 3.93 -13.50
CA ASP A 57 14.38 5.06 -14.42
C ASP A 57 13.03 5.07 -15.18
N ASP A 58 12.84 6.05 -16.08
CA ASP A 58 11.62 6.21 -16.88
C ASP A 58 11.33 5.00 -17.82
N PHE A 59 12.30 4.10 -17.97
CA PHE A 59 12.19 2.86 -18.76
C PHE A 59 12.06 1.61 -17.90
N GLY A 60 11.93 1.76 -16.58
CA GLY A 60 11.85 0.64 -15.65
C GLY A 60 13.17 -0.06 -15.36
N LYS A 61 14.31 0.54 -15.73
CA LYS A 61 15.63 -0.05 -15.49
C LYS A 61 16.13 0.29 -14.08
N PRO A 62 16.73 -0.67 -13.34
CA PRO A 62 17.32 -0.41 -12.04
C PRO A 62 18.36 0.72 -12.06
N ILE A 63 18.20 1.68 -11.15
CA ILE A 63 19.19 2.71 -10.85
C ILE A 63 20.11 2.17 -9.74
N PRO A 64 21.43 2.08 -9.97
CA PRO A 64 22.37 1.59 -8.95
C PRO A 64 22.20 2.31 -7.61
N GLU A 65 22.33 1.55 -6.52
CA GLU A 65 22.22 2.02 -5.11
C GLU A 65 20.84 2.56 -4.70
N LYS A 66 19.90 2.73 -5.64
CA LYS A 66 18.53 3.18 -5.37
C LYS A 66 17.49 2.10 -5.59
N TYR A 67 17.81 1.08 -6.39
CA TYR A 67 16.92 -0.02 -6.68
C TYR A 67 16.58 -0.80 -5.42
N ARG A 68 15.29 -0.94 -5.11
CA ARG A 68 14.80 -1.73 -3.98
C ARG A 68 13.50 -2.43 -4.35
N VAL A 69 13.34 -3.66 -3.88
CA VAL A 69 12.12 -4.44 -4.00
C VAL A 69 11.62 -4.73 -2.59
N VAL A 70 10.44 -4.22 -2.26
CA VAL A 70 9.83 -4.42 -0.95
C VAL A 70 8.52 -5.15 -1.12
N VAL A 71 8.39 -6.34 -0.53
CA VAL A 71 7.13 -7.08 -0.50
C VAL A 71 6.40 -6.76 0.78
N LYS A 72 5.13 -6.36 0.67
CA LYS A 72 4.29 -5.90 1.78
C LYS A 72 2.99 -6.67 1.87
N THR A 73 2.44 -6.77 3.07
CA THR A 73 1.05 -7.17 3.29
C THR A 73 0.45 -6.41 4.47
N TYR A 74 -0.87 -6.26 4.46
CA TYR A 74 -1.62 -5.50 5.45
C TYR A 74 -2.64 -6.40 6.13
N LEU A 75 -2.54 -6.50 7.46
CA LEU A 75 -3.41 -7.33 8.28
C LEU A 75 -4.39 -6.44 9.04
N LYS A 76 -5.67 -6.82 9.02
CA LYS A 76 -6.66 -6.25 9.94
C LYS A 76 -6.29 -6.65 11.37
N PRO A 77 -6.43 -5.76 12.36
CA PRO A 77 -6.17 -6.09 13.75
C PRO A 77 -7.17 -7.12 14.27
N GLY A 78 -6.81 -7.77 15.38
CA GLY A 78 -7.65 -8.78 16.02
C GLY A 78 -7.11 -10.19 15.86
N THR A 79 -7.87 -11.17 16.37
CA THR A 79 -7.40 -12.55 16.54
C THR A 79 -6.96 -13.22 15.23
N ARG A 80 -7.64 -12.94 14.11
CA ARG A 80 -7.23 -13.45 12.79
C ARG A 80 -5.92 -12.81 12.34
N GLY A 81 -5.82 -11.48 12.42
CA GLY A 81 -4.61 -10.73 12.07
C GLY A 81 -3.39 -11.24 12.81
N GLU A 82 -3.48 -11.42 14.13
CA GLU A 82 -2.37 -11.95 14.94
C GLU A 82 -1.99 -13.38 14.56
N ARG A 83 -2.97 -14.24 14.25
CA ARG A 83 -2.71 -15.60 13.77
C ARG A 83 -1.97 -15.58 12.42
N VAL A 84 -2.42 -14.75 11.49
CA VAL A 84 -1.80 -14.61 10.16
C VAL A 84 -0.38 -14.01 10.31
N ARG A 85 -0.20 -13.03 11.19
CA ARG A 85 1.11 -12.44 11.53
C ARG A 85 2.10 -13.53 11.96
N GLN A 86 1.70 -14.39 12.90
CA GLN A 86 2.55 -15.50 13.38
C GLN A 86 2.88 -16.50 12.26
N GLN A 87 1.91 -16.85 11.40
CA GLN A 87 2.14 -17.75 10.27
C GLN A 87 3.11 -17.15 9.25
N ILE A 88 3.02 -15.85 9.00
CA ILE A 88 3.93 -15.13 8.12
C ILE A 88 5.33 -15.08 8.73
N GLU A 89 5.47 -14.72 10.02
CA GLU A 89 6.77 -14.68 10.71
C GLU A 89 7.46 -16.07 10.67
N GLU A 90 6.72 -17.14 10.97
CA GLU A 90 7.24 -18.51 10.88
C GLU A 90 7.62 -18.89 9.44
N GLY A 91 6.80 -18.51 8.47
CA GLY A 91 7.06 -18.76 7.06
C GLY A 91 8.31 -18.05 6.55
N LEU A 92 8.50 -16.78 6.91
CA LEU A 92 9.68 -15.99 6.59
C LEU A 92 10.94 -16.60 7.23
N TRP A 93 10.85 -17.04 8.49
CA TRP A 93 11.94 -17.76 9.14
C TRP A 93 12.30 -19.05 8.41
N ARG A 94 11.32 -19.82 7.93
CA ARG A 94 11.60 -21.03 7.14
C ARG A 94 12.24 -20.71 5.79
N LEU A 95 11.79 -19.65 5.11
CA LEU A 95 12.39 -19.19 3.86
C LEU A 95 13.83 -18.70 4.08
N SER A 96 14.12 -18.06 5.21
CA SER A 96 15.46 -17.57 5.53
C SER A 96 16.49 -18.68 5.73
N LEU A 97 16.05 -19.92 5.99
CA LEU A 97 16.90 -21.11 6.01
C LEU A 97 17.36 -21.56 4.61
N LEU A 98 16.66 -21.14 3.56
CA LEU A 98 16.90 -21.55 2.17
C LEU A 98 17.54 -20.44 1.33
N TYR A 99 17.23 -19.19 1.62
CA TYR A 99 17.70 -18.00 0.92
C TYR A 99 17.87 -16.84 1.91
N PRO A 100 18.81 -15.89 1.73
CA PRO A 100 18.94 -14.75 2.63
C PRO A 100 17.71 -13.83 2.58
N ILE A 101 16.74 -14.08 3.47
CA ILE A 101 15.57 -13.22 3.68
C ILE A 101 15.81 -12.34 4.90
N PRO A 102 15.82 -11.01 4.77
CA PRO A 102 15.97 -10.11 5.92
C PRO A 102 14.78 -10.18 6.89
N GLU A 103 15.01 -9.73 8.13
CA GLU A 103 13.95 -9.62 9.14
C GLU A 103 12.83 -8.67 8.67
N PRO A 104 11.55 -9.03 8.85
CA PRO A 104 10.44 -8.18 8.45
C PRO A 104 10.36 -6.92 9.31
N GLN A 105 10.03 -5.80 8.67
CA GLN A 105 9.61 -4.58 9.35
C GLN A 105 8.11 -4.65 9.62
N ILE A 106 7.72 -4.48 10.88
CA ILE A 106 6.32 -4.52 11.30
C ILE A 106 5.93 -3.16 11.86
N ARG A 107 4.84 -2.58 11.36
CA ARG A 107 4.31 -1.31 11.85
C ARG A 107 2.80 -1.30 11.91
N THR A 108 2.29 -0.51 12.84
CA THR A 108 0.87 -0.23 12.98
C THR A 108 0.53 1.02 12.17
N ILE A 109 -0.48 0.95 11.31
CA ILE A 109 -0.91 2.02 10.40
C ILE A 109 -2.36 2.38 10.69
N GLN A 110 -2.62 3.66 10.94
CA GLN A 110 -3.97 4.15 11.16
C GLN A 110 -4.74 4.20 9.83
N GLU A 111 -5.97 3.72 9.80
CA GLU A 111 -6.78 3.66 8.57
C GLU A 111 -7.09 5.06 7.99
N GLU A 112 -7.14 6.08 8.85
CA GLU A 112 -7.27 7.49 8.45
C GLU A 112 -6.07 8.00 7.62
N ASP A 113 -4.86 7.52 7.91
CA ASP A 113 -3.66 7.91 7.16
C ASP A 113 -3.70 7.35 5.73
N TRP A 114 -4.21 6.14 5.51
CA TRP A 114 -4.28 5.54 4.17
C TRP A 114 -5.32 6.22 3.28
N SER A 115 -6.52 6.47 3.81
CA SER A 115 -7.60 7.12 3.06
C SER A 115 -7.34 8.59 2.72
N THR A 116 -6.34 9.23 3.34
CA THR A 116 -6.03 10.65 3.16
C THR A 116 -4.60 10.96 2.71
N ALA A 117 -3.64 10.04 2.84
CA ALA A 117 -2.24 10.29 2.48
C ALA A 117 -2.05 10.71 1.02
N TRP A 118 -2.85 10.15 0.10
CA TRP A 118 -2.81 10.52 -1.31
C TRP A 118 -3.17 12.01 -1.54
N LYS A 119 -4.03 12.61 -0.71
CA LYS A 119 -4.43 14.03 -0.81
C LYS A 119 -3.25 14.99 -0.70
N LYS A 120 -2.20 14.62 0.04
CA LYS A 120 -0.99 15.43 0.26
C LYS A 120 -0.19 15.64 -1.04
N PHE A 121 -0.33 14.72 -2.00
CA PHE A 121 0.41 14.74 -3.26
C PHE A 121 -0.32 15.45 -4.40
N TYR A 122 -1.63 15.72 -4.27
CA TYR A 122 -2.39 16.48 -5.27
C TYR A 122 -2.29 17.97 -5.00
N LYS A 123 -1.54 18.67 -5.87
CA LYS A 123 -1.37 20.11 -5.84
C LYS A 123 -2.09 20.79 -7.02
N PRO A 124 -2.48 22.07 -6.89
CA PRO A 124 -3.05 22.81 -8.02
C PRO A 124 -2.11 22.77 -9.24
N LEU A 125 -2.64 22.37 -10.39
CA LEU A 125 -1.90 22.24 -11.65
C LEU A 125 -2.44 23.24 -12.67
N ARG A 126 -1.59 24.12 -13.18
CA ARG A 126 -1.95 25.02 -14.29
C ARG A 126 -1.76 24.31 -15.63
N ILE A 127 -2.81 24.29 -16.45
CA ILE A 127 -2.79 23.79 -17.82
C ILE A 127 -2.99 24.96 -18.78
N GLY A 128 -1.96 25.23 -19.58
CA GLY A 128 -1.97 26.35 -20.52
C GLY A 128 -2.04 27.71 -19.82
N ARG A 129 -2.67 28.69 -20.48
CA ARG A 129 -2.64 30.10 -20.03
C ARG A 129 -3.68 30.44 -18.97
N ARG A 130 -4.83 29.75 -18.97
CA ARG A 130 -6.00 30.16 -18.17
C ARG A 130 -6.58 29.05 -17.30
N VAL A 131 -6.32 27.77 -17.57
CA VAL A 131 -6.98 26.68 -16.85
C VAL A 131 -6.14 26.25 -15.66
N VAL A 132 -6.76 26.11 -14.49
CA VAL A 132 -6.13 25.57 -13.28
C VAL A 132 -6.99 24.42 -12.77
N LEU A 133 -6.41 23.22 -12.71
CA LEU A 133 -6.98 22.08 -12.01
C LEU A 133 -6.60 22.15 -10.54
N LYS A 134 -7.56 21.95 -9.66
CA LYS A 134 -7.32 22.04 -8.23
C LYS A 134 -8.21 21.08 -7.45
N PRO A 135 -7.66 20.34 -6.47
CA PRO A 135 -8.49 19.60 -5.53
C PRO A 135 -9.15 20.54 -4.51
N THR A 136 -10.37 20.20 -4.09
CA THR A 136 -11.22 21.02 -3.22
C THR A 136 -10.60 21.29 -1.86
N TRP A 137 -9.68 20.45 -1.40
CA TRP A 137 -8.98 20.60 -0.12
C TRP A 137 -7.73 21.49 -0.16
N GLU A 138 -7.20 21.88 -1.33
CA GLU A 138 -6.06 22.79 -1.39
C GLU A 138 -6.54 24.25 -1.40
N GLU A 139 -5.70 25.19 -0.99
CA GLU A 139 -5.94 26.62 -1.20
C GLU A 139 -5.22 27.09 -2.48
N PHE A 140 -5.82 28.01 -3.23
CA PHE A 140 -5.23 28.58 -4.45
C PHE A 140 -5.82 29.95 -4.70
N GLN A 141 -4.96 30.95 -4.92
CA GLN A 141 -5.35 32.29 -5.31
C GLN A 141 -5.40 32.38 -6.83
N ALA A 142 -6.61 32.39 -7.38
CA ALA A 142 -6.83 32.53 -8.81
C ALA A 142 -6.55 33.95 -9.30
N GLY A 143 -5.85 34.07 -10.42
CA GLY A 143 -5.71 35.33 -11.14
C GLY A 143 -7.02 35.71 -11.86
N ALA A 144 -7.16 36.98 -12.23
CA ALA A 144 -8.41 37.52 -12.83
C ALA A 144 -8.88 36.82 -14.12
N ASN A 145 -7.99 36.11 -14.83
CA ASN A 145 -8.28 35.40 -16.07
C ASN A 145 -8.25 33.88 -15.92
N ASP A 146 -8.14 33.37 -14.69
CA ASP A 146 -8.10 31.94 -14.44
C ASP A 146 -9.49 31.31 -14.46
N ILE A 147 -9.59 30.15 -15.09
CA ILE A 147 -10.72 29.24 -15.06
C ILE A 147 -10.29 28.10 -14.13
N VAL A 148 -10.81 28.12 -12.90
CA VAL A 148 -10.51 27.09 -11.89
C VAL A 148 -11.50 25.95 -12.04
N ILE A 149 -10.98 24.75 -12.24
CA ILE A 149 -11.75 23.50 -12.28
C ILE A 149 -11.43 22.73 -11.02
N HIS A 150 -12.47 22.50 -10.21
CA HIS A 150 -12.40 21.64 -9.04
C HIS A 150 -12.44 20.19 -9.50
N LEU A 151 -11.36 19.46 -9.23
CA LEU A 151 -11.27 18.04 -9.53
C LEU A 151 -10.74 17.35 -8.28
N ASP A 152 -11.63 16.64 -7.61
CA ASP A 152 -11.31 15.80 -6.46
C ASP A 152 -11.01 14.38 -6.96
N PRO A 153 -9.73 13.95 -6.96
CA PRO A 153 -9.41 12.56 -7.26
C PRO A 153 -10.18 11.62 -6.33
N GLY A 154 -10.87 10.63 -6.89
CA GLY A 154 -11.45 9.51 -6.15
C GLY A 154 -10.66 8.22 -6.36
N MET A 155 -11.19 7.08 -5.91
CA MET A 155 -10.66 5.74 -6.24
C MET A 155 -10.92 5.30 -7.69
N ALA A 156 -11.53 6.17 -8.50
CA ALA A 156 -11.84 5.86 -9.89
C ALA A 156 -10.63 6.14 -10.79
N PHE A 157 -10.13 5.09 -11.43
CA PHE A 157 -9.27 5.20 -12.59
C PHE A 157 -10.17 5.54 -13.80
N GLY A 158 -10.02 6.74 -14.37
CA GLY A 158 -10.67 7.14 -15.64
C GLY A 158 -11.71 8.25 -15.51
#